data_AF-A0A9C7TBZ7-F1
#
_entry.id   AF-A0A9C7TBZ7-F1
#
_cell.length_a   1.000
_cell.length_b   1.000
_cell.length_c   1.000
_cell.angle_alpha   90.00
_cell.angle_beta   90.00
_cell.angle_gamma   90.00
#
_symmetry.space_group_name_H-M   'P 1'
#
loop_
_entity.id
_entity.type
_entity.pdbx_description
1 polymer ?
#
loop_
_entity_poly.entity_id
_entity_poly.type
_entity_poly.pdbx_seq_one_letter_code
_entity_poly.pdbx_strand_id
1 'polypeptide(L)'
;MGKELRILRERLRKEHRPLVRLHLDGGPPPLPWDEHLPLSRGGILPRRPGTQGLLRALQHTPHSMEGGIGLRPGERAVILGIGNELRRDDGLGVVLARRLKDELPVLEGGSAPENLLGEILDLGPNVVVIVDAVDFGGRPGEIRKIEREEVEGLGFSTHGPSILPLVDFLEREGIRTVILGVQPEDIRFGTGLSPKVQEAISDLEEMLRSSQIP
;
A
#
# COMPACT_ATOMS: atom_id res chain seq x y z
N MET A 1 -24.61 26.86 33.93
CA MET A 1 -23.60 26.09 33.17
C MET A 1 -22.34 25.89 34.03
N GLY A 2 -22.41 25.06 35.07
CA GLY A 2 -21.30 24.96 36.05
C GLY A 2 -21.42 23.86 37.13
N LYS A 3 -22.44 22.99 37.08
CA LYS A 3 -22.59 21.87 38.01
C LYS A 3 -22.27 20.50 37.38
N GLU A 4 -22.42 20.33 36.07
CA GLU A 4 -22.17 19.06 35.36
C GLU A 4 -20.68 18.73 35.19
N LEU A 5 -19.83 19.75 34.98
CA LEU A 5 -18.36 19.56 34.86
C LEU A 5 -17.68 19.12 36.16
N ARG A 6 -18.35 19.32 37.31
CA ARG A 6 -17.81 18.92 38.62
C ARG A 6 -18.01 17.42 38.89
N ILE A 7 -19.11 16.84 38.40
CA ILE A 7 -19.45 15.42 38.56
C ILE A 7 -18.58 14.53 37.65
N LEU A 8 -18.20 15.02 36.46
CA LEU A 8 -17.35 14.27 35.53
C LEU A 8 -15.89 14.16 36.01
N ARG A 9 -15.37 15.19 36.70
CA ARG A 9 -14.02 15.20 37.27
C ARG A 9 -13.87 14.32 38.53
N GLU A 10 -14.96 14.10 39.29
CA GLU A 10 -14.94 13.16 40.43
C GLU A 10 -15.00 11.69 40.00
N ARG A 11 -15.60 11.38 38.85
CA ARG A 11 -15.64 10.01 38.31
C ARG A 11 -14.29 9.54 37.75
N LEU A 12 -13.53 10.43 37.10
CA LEU A 12 -12.20 10.10 36.55
C LEU A 12 -11.10 9.92 37.62
N ARG A 13 -11.42 10.18 38.91
CA ARG A 13 -10.47 10.06 40.03
C ARG A 13 -10.59 8.73 40.80
N LYS A 14 -11.58 7.89 40.50
CA LYS A 14 -11.82 6.61 41.20
C LYS A 14 -11.37 5.35 40.46
N GLU A 15 -10.93 5.45 39.21
CA GLU A 15 -10.37 4.32 38.47
C GLU A 15 -8.85 4.45 38.35
N HIS A 16 -8.16 4.21 39.46
CA HIS A 16 -6.73 3.90 39.47
C HIS A 16 -6.48 2.65 40.31
N ARG A 17 -6.03 1.57 39.68
CA ARG A 17 -5.20 0.48 40.23
C ARG A 17 -4.30 -0.04 39.09
N PRO A 18 -3.09 -0.54 39.35
CA PRO A 18 -1.91 0.30 39.50
C PRO A 18 -0.79 -0.04 38.50
N LEU A 19 0.13 0.91 38.40
CA LEU A 19 1.50 0.84 37.88
C LEU A 19 2.16 -0.55 37.91
N VAL A 20 2.60 -1.02 36.74
CA VAL A 20 3.83 -1.81 36.65
C VAL A 20 4.99 -0.81 36.65
N ARG A 21 5.82 -0.93 37.68
CA ARG A 21 7.06 -0.20 37.89
C ARG A 21 8.14 -0.93 37.09
N LEU A 22 8.68 -0.33 36.04
CA LEU A 22 9.95 -0.78 35.45
C LEU A 22 10.99 0.30 35.66
N HIS A 23 11.98 -0.06 36.47
CA HIS A 23 13.20 0.68 36.72
C HIS A 23 14.13 0.53 35.51
N LEU A 24 14.59 1.68 35.00
CA LEU A 24 15.89 1.98 34.38
C LEU A 24 16.78 0.79 33.98
N ASP A 25 16.87 0.54 32.66
CA ASP A 25 18.12 0.68 31.87
C ASP A 25 17.86 0.17 30.45
N GLY A 26 17.75 1.09 29.50
CA GLY A 26 17.51 0.78 28.09
C GLY A 26 16.67 1.86 27.43
N GLY A 27 17.33 2.80 26.77
CA GLY A 27 16.66 3.70 25.81
C GLY A 27 15.94 2.89 24.73
N PRO A 28 15.09 3.55 23.92
CA PRO A 28 14.48 2.88 22.76
C PRO A 28 15.59 2.22 21.91
N PRO A 29 15.32 1.04 21.32
CA PRO A 29 16.29 0.40 20.43
C PRO A 29 16.72 1.41 19.35
N PRO A 30 18.02 1.46 18.98
CA PRO A 30 18.49 2.36 17.94
C PRO A 30 17.69 2.10 16.66
N LEU A 31 17.31 3.19 16.00
CA LEU A 31 16.56 3.09 14.76
C LEU A 31 17.50 2.56 13.66
N PRO A 32 16.99 1.93 12.60
CA PRO A 32 17.81 1.22 11.59
C PRO A 32 18.90 2.04 10.88
N TRP A 33 18.90 3.36 11.07
CA TRP A 33 19.82 4.33 10.47
C TRP A 33 20.92 4.83 11.43
N ASP A 34 20.98 4.32 12.66
CA ASP A 34 21.97 4.73 13.67
C ASP A 34 23.30 3.94 13.59
N GLU A 35 23.47 3.02 12.62
CA GLU A 35 24.76 2.38 12.37
C GLU A 35 25.62 3.21 11.39
N HIS A 36 26.77 3.63 11.89
CA HIS A 36 27.79 4.44 11.23
C HIS A 36 28.17 3.95 9.83
N LEU A 37 27.69 4.63 8.78
CA LEU A 37 28.31 4.58 7.45
C LEU A 37 29.39 5.66 7.33
N PRO A 38 30.63 5.31 6.92
CA PRO A 38 31.66 6.31 6.65
C PRO A 38 31.25 7.14 5.43
N LEU A 39 31.17 8.46 5.62
CA LEU A 39 30.85 9.44 4.59
C LEU A 39 31.86 9.39 3.44
N SER A 40 31.49 8.67 2.38
CA SER A 40 32.13 8.77 1.07
C SER A 40 31.40 9.85 0.28
N ARG A 41 32.14 10.89 -0.10
CA ARG A 41 31.67 12.09 -0.80
C ARG A 41 30.84 11.76 -2.04
N GLY A 42 29.62 12.30 -2.13
CA GLY A 42 28.84 12.39 -3.38
C GLY A 42 27.41 11.85 -3.38
N GLY A 43 26.88 11.32 -2.27
CA GLY A 43 25.52 10.78 -2.21
C GLY A 43 24.47 11.83 -1.85
N ILE A 44 23.39 11.89 -2.64
CA ILE A 44 22.15 12.61 -2.29
C ILE A 44 21.58 11.93 -1.04
N LEU A 45 21.53 12.64 0.10
CA LEU A 45 20.85 12.15 1.30
C LEU A 45 19.35 11.93 0.98
N PRO A 46 18.76 10.78 1.33
CA PRO A 46 17.31 10.65 1.29
C PRO A 46 16.71 11.72 2.23
N ARG A 47 15.71 12.45 1.73
CA ARG A 47 15.04 13.49 2.52
C ARG A 47 14.42 12.82 3.75
N ARG A 48 14.76 13.35 4.94
CA ARG A 48 14.13 12.94 6.20
C ARG A 48 12.61 13.03 6.03
N PRO A 49 11.84 11.97 6.32
CA PRO A 49 10.40 12.08 6.42
C PRO A 49 10.07 13.19 7.41
N GLY A 50 9.15 14.09 7.04
CA GLY A 50 8.65 15.09 7.97
C GLY A 50 8.06 14.41 9.21
N THR A 51 8.03 15.11 10.35
CA THR A 51 7.48 14.62 11.62
C THR A 51 6.07 14.04 11.50
N GLN A 52 5.27 14.49 10.52
CA GLN A 52 3.96 13.93 10.19
C GLN A 52 4.04 12.52 9.58
N GLY A 53 5.05 12.22 8.75
CA GLY A 53 5.26 10.89 8.15
C GLY A 53 5.66 9.84 9.20
N LEU A 54 6.49 10.23 10.18
CA LEU A 54 6.87 9.40 11.32
C LEU A 54 5.68 9.09 12.24
N LEU A 55 4.81 10.08 12.50
CA LEU A 55 3.60 9.87 13.29
C LEU A 55 2.57 8.99 12.58
N ARG A 56 2.48 9.03 11.24
CA ARG A 56 1.61 8.14 10.45
C ARG A 56 2.13 6.69 10.47
N ALA A 57 3.42 6.48 10.21
CA ALA A 57 4.04 5.16 10.22
C ALA A 57 3.90 4.43 11.58
N LEU A 58 3.90 5.16 12.69
CA LEU A 58 3.73 4.62 14.04
C LEU A 58 2.27 4.35 14.45
N GLN A 59 1.29 4.85 13.69
CA GLN A 59 -0.14 4.67 13.96
C GLN A 59 -0.79 3.54 13.13
N HIS A 60 -0.10 3.02 12.12
CA HIS A 60 -0.59 1.90 11.34
C HIS A 60 -0.07 0.59 11.92
N THR A 61 -0.92 -0.09 12.70
CA THR A 61 -0.82 -1.53 12.88
C THR A 61 -0.81 -2.20 11.50
N PRO A 62 0.00 -3.25 11.26
CA PRO A 62 -0.12 -4.06 10.05
C PRO A 62 -1.53 -4.62 10.05
N HIS A 63 -2.39 -4.08 9.18
CA HIS A 63 -3.66 -4.71 8.89
C HIS A 63 -3.33 -5.81 7.90
N SER A 64 -2.95 -6.98 8.44
CA SER A 64 -3.20 -8.24 7.77
C SER A 64 -4.61 -8.14 7.19
N MET A 65 -4.78 -8.32 5.88
CA MET A 65 -6.05 -8.12 5.16
C MET A 65 -7.12 -9.12 5.65
N GLU A 66 -7.66 -8.91 6.85
CA GLU A 66 -8.81 -9.61 7.39
C GLU A 66 -10.05 -9.13 6.61
N GLY A 67 -10.45 -9.91 5.59
CA GLY A 67 -11.63 -9.61 4.75
C GLY A 67 -11.42 -9.67 3.23
N GLY A 68 -10.22 -10.03 2.74
CA GLY A 68 -9.93 -10.12 1.30
C GLY A 68 -9.80 -8.74 0.63
N ILE A 69 -9.87 -8.68 -0.71
CA ILE A 69 -9.69 -7.42 -1.47
C ILE A 69 -10.89 -6.45 -1.39
N GLY A 70 -11.93 -6.79 -0.61
CA GLY A 70 -13.09 -5.93 -0.40
C GLY A 70 -14.03 -5.82 -1.61
N LEU A 71 -14.16 -6.89 -2.42
CA LEU A 71 -15.23 -7.00 -3.42
C LEU A 71 -16.58 -7.19 -2.74
N ARG A 72 -17.61 -6.60 -3.32
CA ARG A 72 -19.02 -6.78 -2.91
C ARG A 72 -19.65 -7.87 -3.77
N PRO A 73 -20.62 -8.64 -3.22
CA PRO A 73 -21.33 -9.66 -4.00
C PRO A 73 -21.92 -9.07 -5.29
N GLY A 74 -21.65 -9.73 -6.43
CA GLY A 74 -22.14 -9.30 -7.75
C GLY A 74 -21.31 -8.21 -8.43
N GLU A 75 -20.19 -7.76 -7.83
CA GLU A 75 -19.24 -6.92 -8.52
C GLU A 75 -18.51 -7.69 -9.63
N ARG A 76 -18.42 -7.08 -10.82
CA ARG A 76 -17.57 -7.53 -11.93
C ARG A 76 -16.29 -6.73 -11.86
N ALA A 77 -15.22 -7.42 -11.47
CA ALA A 77 -13.91 -6.80 -11.31
C ALA A 77 -13.05 -7.00 -12.55
N VAL A 78 -12.24 -5.98 -12.87
CA VAL A 78 -11.06 -6.13 -13.74
C VAL A 78 -9.83 -5.82 -12.92
N ILE A 79 -8.81 -6.66 -13.01
CA ILE A 79 -7.52 -6.43 -12.35
C ILE A 79 -6.63 -5.62 -13.29
N LEU A 80 -6.02 -4.55 -12.79
CA LEU A 80 -5.07 -3.73 -13.52
C LEU A 80 -3.71 -3.81 -12.82
N GLY A 81 -2.79 -4.59 -13.41
CA GLY A 81 -1.43 -4.73 -12.90
C GLY A 81 -0.53 -3.64 -13.46
N ILE A 82 0.02 -2.80 -12.58
CA ILE A 82 0.87 -1.66 -12.93
C ILE A 82 2.31 -1.97 -12.53
N GLY A 83 3.27 -1.48 -13.32
CA GLY A 83 4.66 -1.61 -12.96
C GLY A 83 5.65 -1.43 -14.10
N ASN A 84 6.93 -1.33 -13.73
CA ASN A 84 8.05 -1.25 -14.66
C ASN A 84 9.03 -2.41 -14.44
N GLU A 85 9.01 -3.39 -15.34
CA GLU A 85 9.89 -4.57 -15.27
C GLU A 85 11.39 -4.27 -15.38
N LEU A 86 11.75 -3.08 -15.86
CA LEU A 86 13.13 -2.62 -15.88
C LEU A 86 13.61 -2.11 -14.51
N ARG A 87 12.75 -2.17 -13.48
CA ARG A 87 13.00 -1.63 -12.13
C ARG A 87 12.68 -2.64 -11.02
N ARG A 88 13.12 -3.88 -11.19
CA ARG A 88 13.05 -4.94 -10.16
C ARG A 88 11.64 -5.09 -9.59
N ASP A 89 11.45 -4.81 -8.30
CA ASP A 89 10.17 -5.00 -7.60
C ASP A 89 9.06 -4.09 -8.14
N ASP A 90 9.42 -2.97 -8.79
CA ASP A 90 8.47 -2.11 -9.51
C ASP A 90 7.74 -2.87 -10.63
N GLY A 91 8.27 -4.00 -11.10
CA GLY A 91 7.64 -4.86 -12.12
C GLY A 91 6.54 -5.78 -11.59
N LEU A 92 6.24 -5.79 -10.28
CA LEU A 92 5.39 -6.81 -9.68
C LEU A 92 3.97 -6.86 -10.27
N GLY A 93 3.35 -5.72 -10.58
CA GLY A 93 1.97 -5.72 -11.08
C GLY A 93 1.90 -6.29 -12.49
N VAL A 94 2.91 -6.03 -13.33
CA VAL A 94 3.05 -6.65 -14.66
C VAL A 94 3.25 -8.15 -14.56
N VAL A 95 4.13 -8.60 -13.64
CA VAL A 95 4.36 -10.04 -13.42
C VAL A 95 3.10 -10.75 -12.94
N LEU A 96 2.39 -10.16 -11.97
CA LEU A 96 1.11 -10.68 -11.48
C LEU A 96 0.08 -10.73 -12.61
N ALA A 97 -0.03 -9.67 -13.41
CA ALA A 97 -1.01 -9.59 -14.49
C ALA A 97 -0.83 -10.75 -15.48
N ARG A 98 0.42 -11.01 -15.90
CA ARG A 98 0.73 -12.09 -16.84
C ARG A 98 0.44 -13.49 -16.29
N ARG A 99 0.54 -13.69 -14.98
CA ARG A 99 0.26 -14.98 -14.34
C ARG A 99 -1.23 -15.26 -14.24
N LEU A 100 -2.06 -14.23 -14.13
CA LEU A 100 -3.50 -14.37 -13.94
C LEU A 100 -4.32 -14.18 -15.23
N LYS A 101 -3.72 -13.69 -16.32
CA LYS A 101 -4.43 -13.32 -17.57
C LYS A 101 -5.29 -14.41 -18.20
N ASP A 102 -4.93 -15.69 -18.01
CA ASP A 102 -5.65 -16.82 -18.62
C ASP A 102 -6.75 -17.37 -17.68
N GLU A 103 -6.84 -16.85 -16.45
CA GLU A 103 -7.76 -17.31 -15.40
C GLU A 103 -8.76 -16.23 -14.98
N LEU A 104 -8.36 -14.95 -15.02
CA LEU A 104 -9.13 -13.81 -14.51
C LEU A 104 -9.11 -12.65 -15.52
N PRO A 105 -10.12 -11.76 -15.50
CA PRO A 105 -10.13 -10.53 -16.29
C PRO A 105 -9.04 -9.57 -15.79
N VAL A 106 -7.90 -9.58 -16.48
CA VAL A 106 -6.68 -8.90 -16.04
C VAL A 106 -6.07 -8.14 -17.21
N LEU A 107 -5.67 -6.91 -16.96
CA LEU A 107 -4.96 -6.05 -17.91
C LEU A 107 -3.55 -5.72 -17.41
N GLU A 108 -2.59 -5.80 -18.33
CA GLU A 108 -1.19 -5.43 -18.10
C GLU A 108 -1.00 -3.94 -18.38
N GLY A 109 -1.04 -3.12 -17.33
CA GLY A 109 -0.94 -1.65 -17.44
C GLY A 109 0.46 -1.10 -17.68
N GLY A 110 1.50 -1.89 -17.38
CA GLY A 110 2.88 -1.44 -17.47
C GLY A 110 3.09 -0.12 -16.71
N SER A 111 3.86 0.80 -17.30
CA SER A 111 4.11 2.12 -16.71
C SER A 111 3.13 3.21 -17.16
N ALA A 112 2.17 2.88 -18.03
CA ALA A 112 1.24 3.84 -18.65
C ALA A 112 -0.18 3.26 -18.70
N PRO A 113 -0.79 3.00 -17.53
CA PRO A 113 -2.10 2.35 -17.42
C PRO A 113 -3.24 3.14 -18.07
N GLU A 114 -3.09 4.46 -18.26
CA GLU A 114 -4.07 5.33 -18.93
C GLU A 114 -4.35 4.92 -20.39
N ASN A 115 -3.41 4.23 -21.04
CA ASN A 115 -3.59 3.73 -22.40
C ASN A 115 -4.64 2.62 -22.49
N LEU A 116 -5.00 2.02 -21.36
CA LEU A 116 -5.98 0.92 -21.28
C LEU A 116 -7.39 1.40 -20.98
N LEU A 117 -7.63 2.71 -20.88
CA LEU A 117 -8.96 3.25 -20.57
C LEU A 117 -10.06 2.71 -21.48
N GLY A 118 -9.83 2.66 -22.79
CA GLY A 118 -10.81 2.11 -23.73
C GLY A 118 -11.14 0.65 -23.45
N GLU A 119 -10.10 -0.17 -23.24
CA GLU A 119 -10.26 -1.60 -22.95
C GLU A 119 -10.96 -1.86 -21.61
N ILE A 120 -10.65 -1.07 -20.57
CA ILE A 120 -11.35 -1.13 -19.28
C ILE A 120 -12.84 -0.84 -19.47
N LEU A 121 -13.19 0.20 -20.24
CA LEU A 121 -14.59 0.56 -20.48
C LEU A 121 -15.33 -0.50 -21.31
N ASP A 122 -14.67 -1.08 -22.31
CA ASP A 122 -15.24 -2.14 -23.15
C ASP A 122 -15.55 -3.42 -22.35
N LEU A 123 -14.74 -3.73 -21.34
CA LEU A 123 -15.00 -4.84 -20.40
C LEU A 123 -16.20 -4.56 -19.46
N GLY A 124 -16.61 -3.30 -19.32
CA GLY A 124 -17.74 -2.88 -18.49
C GLY A 124 -17.70 -3.36 -17.02
N PRO A 125 -16.57 -3.24 -16.30
CA PRO A 125 -16.51 -3.58 -14.89
C PRO A 125 -17.28 -2.57 -14.05
N ASN A 126 -17.70 -2.99 -12.86
CA ASN A 126 -18.16 -2.04 -11.83
C ASN A 126 -17.08 -1.77 -10.77
N VAL A 127 -15.97 -2.52 -10.81
CA VAL A 127 -14.79 -2.28 -9.98
C VAL A 127 -13.49 -2.58 -10.74
N VAL A 128 -12.48 -1.72 -10.54
CA VAL A 128 -11.11 -1.97 -11.01
C VAL A 128 -10.21 -2.18 -9.79
N VAL A 129 -9.52 -3.32 -9.76
CA VAL A 129 -8.54 -3.67 -8.73
C VAL A 129 -7.14 -3.37 -9.27
N ILE A 130 -6.57 -2.26 -8.83
CA ILE A 130 -5.23 -1.81 -9.21
C ILE A 130 -4.22 -2.48 -8.30
N VAL A 131 -3.16 -3.08 -8.87
CA VAL A 131 -2.05 -3.67 -8.12
C VAL A 131 -0.74 -3.03 -8.55
N ASP A 132 0.01 -2.47 -7.61
CA ASP A 132 1.26 -1.74 -7.88
C ASP A 132 2.30 -1.92 -6.75
N ALA A 133 3.57 -1.66 -7.07
CA ALA A 133 4.62 -1.50 -6.07
C ALA A 133 4.52 -0.13 -5.41
N VAL A 134 4.38 -0.09 -4.09
CA VAL A 134 4.13 1.16 -3.36
C VAL A 134 5.03 1.20 -2.14
N ASP A 135 5.87 2.24 -2.05
CA ASP A 135 6.70 2.45 -0.86
C ASP A 135 5.90 3.17 0.22
N PHE A 136 5.38 2.40 1.16
CA PHE A 136 4.64 2.91 2.31
C PHE A 136 5.39 2.75 3.64
N GLY A 137 6.68 2.44 3.58
CA GLY A 137 7.53 2.25 4.75
C GLY A 137 7.22 0.98 5.55
N GLY A 138 6.57 -0.01 4.93
CA GLY A 138 6.28 -1.31 5.52
C GLY A 138 7.47 -2.29 5.44
N ARG A 139 7.22 -3.57 5.71
CA ARG A 139 8.21 -4.63 5.45
C ARG A 139 8.18 -5.05 3.97
N PRO A 140 9.31 -5.39 3.34
CA PRO A 140 9.30 -5.94 1.98
C PRO A 140 8.29 -7.09 1.81
N GLY A 141 7.49 -7.03 0.75
CA GLY A 141 6.41 -7.98 0.47
C GLY A 141 5.14 -7.77 1.28
N GLU A 142 5.09 -6.79 2.18
CA GLU A 142 3.84 -6.45 2.88
C GLU A 142 2.80 -5.97 1.87
N ILE A 143 1.61 -6.56 1.91
CA ILE A 143 0.47 -6.21 1.07
C ILE A 143 -0.49 -5.35 1.88
N ARG A 144 -0.95 -4.25 1.31
CA ARG A 144 -1.89 -3.35 1.96
C ARG A 144 -2.85 -2.73 0.96
N LYS A 145 -4.12 -2.59 1.34
CA LYS A 145 -5.03 -1.71 0.62
C LYS A 145 -4.62 -0.26 0.85
N ILE A 146 -4.45 0.48 -0.23
CA ILE A 146 -4.07 1.90 -0.18
C ILE A 146 -5.34 2.73 -0.31
N GLU A 147 -5.59 3.60 0.67
CA GLU A 147 -6.69 4.55 0.57
C GLU A 147 -6.30 5.72 -0.36
N ARG A 148 -7.32 6.27 -1.02
CA ARG A 148 -7.16 7.29 -2.06
C ARG A 148 -6.39 8.52 -1.54
N GLU A 149 -6.65 8.94 -0.31
CA GLU A 149 -6.00 10.09 0.32
C GLU A 149 -4.50 9.86 0.59
N GLU A 150 -4.04 8.62 0.52
CA GLU A 150 -2.64 8.27 0.75
C GLU A 150 -1.83 8.23 -0.55
N VAL A 151 -2.48 8.12 -1.71
CA VAL A 151 -1.82 7.95 -3.01
C VAL A 151 -0.83 9.08 -3.31
N GLU A 152 -1.18 10.33 -3.02
CA GLU A 152 -0.29 11.49 -3.23
C GLU A 152 0.99 11.45 -2.37
N GLY A 153 0.93 10.78 -1.20
CA GLY A 153 2.01 10.76 -0.21
C GLY A 153 2.90 9.52 -0.26
N LEU A 154 2.49 8.46 -0.96
CA LEU A 154 3.12 7.13 -0.91
C LEU A 154 3.96 6.78 -2.16
N GLY A 155 4.30 7.79 -2.96
CA GLY A 155 5.23 7.60 -4.09
C GLY A 155 4.68 6.70 -5.20
N PHE A 156 3.35 6.60 -5.35
CA PHE A 156 2.74 6.03 -6.56
C PHE A 156 3.33 6.73 -7.77
N SER A 157 4.10 5.97 -8.55
CA SER A 157 4.88 6.47 -9.67
C SER A 157 5.99 7.44 -9.26
N THR A 158 7.16 6.92 -8.89
CA THR A 158 8.36 7.74 -8.69
C THR A 158 8.89 8.39 -9.97
N HIS A 159 8.39 8.00 -11.16
CA HIS A 159 8.89 8.46 -12.46
C HIS A 159 7.82 8.56 -13.59
N GLY A 160 6.52 8.52 -13.28
CA GLY A 160 5.43 8.65 -14.26
C GLY A 160 4.30 9.56 -13.76
N PRO A 161 3.26 9.78 -14.58
CA PRO A 161 2.07 10.49 -14.13
C PRO A 161 1.45 9.75 -12.93
N SER A 162 0.97 10.50 -11.94
CA SER A 162 0.21 9.95 -10.81
C SER A 162 -0.92 9.05 -11.32
N ILE A 163 -1.24 7.98 -10.59
CA ILE A 163 -2.37 7.10 -10.92
C ILE A 163 -3.74 7.78 -10.67
N LEU A 164 -3.75 8.90 -9.94
CA LEU A 164 -4.98 9.59 -9.53
C LEU A 164 -5.87 10.06 -10.68
N PRO A 165 -5.39 10.63 -11.79
CA PRO A 165 -6.25 11.01 -12.90
C PRO A 165 -6.99 9.81 -13.52
N LEU A 166 -6.37 8.63 -13.55
CA LEU A 166 -7.04 7.40 -13.98
C LEU A 166 -8.13 7.01 -12.99
N VAL A 167 -7.82 7.01 -11.69
CA VAL A 167 -8.80 6.73 -10.62
C VAL A 167 -9.97 7.70 -10.68
N ASP A 168 -9.70 9.00 -10.83
CA ASP A 168 -10.71 10.06 -10.96
C ASP A 168 -11.64 9.83 -12.13
N PHE A 169 -11.08 9.45 -13.27
CA PHE A 169 -11.86 9.16 -14.46
C PHE A 169 -12.79 7.97 -14.23
N LEU A 170 -12.25 6.84 -13.74
CA LEU A 170 -13.02 5.63 -13.49
C LEU A 170 -14.16 5.87 -12.49
N GLU A 171 -13.89 6.58 -11.40
CA GLU A 171 -14.90 6.88 -10.39
C GLU A 171 -16.00 7.82 -10.92
N ARG A 172 -15.66 8.76 -11.82
CA ARG A 172 -16.64 9.61 -12.50
C ARG A 172 -17.54 8.83 -13.45
N GLU A 173 -17.04 7.75 -14.04
CA GLU A 173 -17.83 6.80 -14.82
C GLU A 173 -18.63 5.81 -13.94
N GLY A 174 -18.57 5.97 -12.61
CA GLY A 174 -19.29 5.13 -11.66
C GLY A 174 -18.61 3.78 -11.39
N ILE A 175 -17.35 3.62 -11.83
CA ILE A 175 -16.54 2.42 -11.61
C ILE A 175 -15.75 2.60 -10.31
N ARG A 176 -15.96 1.70 -9.35
CA ARG A 176 -15.25 1.75 -8.07
C ARG A 176 -13.78 1.37 -8.28
N THR A 177 -12.86 1.98 -7.53
CA THR A 177 -11.45 1.57 -7.54
C THR A 177 -11.05 0.92 -6.21
N VAL A 178 -10.19 -0.08 -6.29
CA VAL A 178 -9.49 -0.68 -5.15
C VAL A 178 -8.02 -0.70 -5.49
N ILE A 179 -7.18 -0.14 -4.62
CA ILE A 179 -5.73 -0.10 -4.84
C ILE A 179 -5.07 -1.02 -3.83
N LEU A 180 -4.32 -2.00 -4.33
CA LEU A 180 -3.49 -2.91 -3.55
C LEU A 180 -2.03 -2.53 -3.79
N GLY A 181 -1.36 -2.07 -2.75
CA GLY A 181 0.06 -1.78 -2.76
C GLY A 181 0.86 -2.94 -2.15
N VAL A 182 1.98 -3.29 -2.77
CA VAL A 182 2.97 -4.18 -2.17
C VAL A 182 4.23 -3.39 -1.88
N GLN A 183 4.75 -3.48 -0.66
CA GLN A 183 5.99 -2.83 -0.28
C GLN A 183 7.18 -3.46 -1.04
N PRO A 184 7.91 -2.70 -1.87
CA PRO A 184 9.10 -3.21 -2.55
C PRO A 184 10.29 -3.32 -1.59
N GLU A 185 11.22 -4.20 -1.92
CA GLU A 185 12.58 -4.23 -1.34
C GLU A 185 13.56 -3.38 -2.17
N ASP A 186 13.47 -3.50 -3.49
CA ASP A 186 14.40 -2.85 -4.42
C ASP A 186 13.71 -2.41 -5.72
N ILE A 187 13.77 -1.10 -6.02
CA ILE A 187 13.22 -0.46 -7.23
C ILE A 187 14.31 0.14 -8.15
N ARG A 188 15.57 -0.27 -7.95
CA ARG A 188 16.68 0.15 -8.82
C ARG A 188 16.55 -0.49 -10.20
N PHE A 189 17.19 0.13 -11.19
CA PHE A 189 17.26 -0.43 -12.53
C PHE A 189 17.82 -1.85 -12.51
N GLY A 190 17.13 -2.77 -13.18
CA GLY A 190 17.41 -4.19 -13.17
C GLY A 190 16.14 -5.02 -13.30
N THR A 191 16.30 -6.30 -13.56
CA THR A 191 15.19 -7.24 -13.75
C THR A 191 15.08 -8.21 -12.58
N GLY A 192 13.87 -8.75 -12.39
CA GLY A 192 13.60 -9.79 -11.39
C GLY A 192 13.16 -9.22 -10.05
N LEU A 193 12.30 -9.98 -9.39
CA LEU A 193 11.68 -9.61 -8.11
C LEU A 193 12.49 -10.18 -6.94
N SER A 194 12.53 -9.44 -5.84
CA SER A 194 13.05 -9.91 -4.56
C SER A 194 12.23 -11.11 -4.05
N PRO A 195 12.84 -12.03 -3.27
CA PRO A 195 12.12 -13.22 -2.76
C PRO A 195 10.85 -12.85 -1.98
N LYS A 196 10.89 -11.77 -1.19
CA LYS A 196 9.75 -11.29 -0.41
C LYS A 196 8.59 -10.80 -1.28
N VAL A 197 8.89 -10.12 -2.39
CA VAL A 197 7.86 -9.69 -3.33
C VAL A 197 7.32 -10.88 -4.15
N GLN A 198 8.13 -11.90 -4.44
CA GLN A 198 7.63 -13.14 -5.07
C GLN A 198 6.67 -13.92 -4.17
N GLU A 199 6.95 -13.99 -2.87
CA GLU A 199 6.02 -14.54 -1.87
C GLU A 199 4.70 -13.75 -1.90
N ALA A 200 4.77 -12.42 -1.84
CA ALA A 200 3.60 -11.55 -1.90
C ALA A 200 2.76 -11.71 -3.17
N ILE A 201 3.39 -11.93 -4.34
CA ILE A 201 2.66 -12.25 -5.57
C ILE A 201 1.87 -13.54 -5.41
N SER A 202 2.45 -14.57 -4.79
CA SER A 202 1.77 -15.84 -4.59
C SER A 202 0.53 -15.68 -3.69
N ASP A 203 0.67 -14.88 -2.62
CA ASP A 203 -0.44 -14.53 -1.72
C ASP A 203 -1.54 -13.73 -2.46
N LEU A 204 -1.14 -12.76 -3.30
CA LEU A 204 -2.06 -11.99 -4.12
C LEU A 204 -2.82 -12.87 -5.12
N GLU A 205 -2.14 -13.81 -5.78
CA GLU A 205 -2.78 -14.74 -6.71
C GLU A 205 -3.85 -15.59 -6.02
N GLU A 206 -3.55 -16.15 -4.83
CA GLU A 206 -4.52 -16.93 -4.05
C GLU A 206 -5.71 -16.06 -3.61
N MET A 207 -5.43 -14.84 -3.17
CA MET A 207 -6.47 -13.90 -2.74
C MET A 207 -7.37 -13.48 -3.91
N LEU A 208 -6.81 -13.21 -5.09
CA LEU A 208 -7.58 -12.81 -6.28
C LEU A 208 -8.43 -13.98 -6.81
N ARG A 209 -7.88 -15.20 -6.86
CA ARG A 209 -8.62 -16.41 -7.25
C ARG A 209 -9.78 -16.73 -6.30
N SER A 210 -9.58 -16.52 -5.00
CA SER A 210 -10.63 -16.76 -3.99
C SER A 210 -11.70 -15.67 -3.91
N SER A 211 -11.49 -14.52 -4.58
CA SER A 211 -12.39 -13.37 -4.52
C SER A 211 -13.61 -13.45 -5.47
N GLN A 212 -13.88 -14.61 -6.07
CA GLN A 212 -15.03 -14.85 -6.98
C GLN A 212 -15.16 -13.79 -8.09
N ILE A 213 -14.02 -13.36 -8.64
CA ILE A 213 -13.98 -12.47 -9.79
C ILE A 213 -14.56 -13.24 -11.00
N PRO A 214 -15.61 -12.71 -11.66
CA PRO A 214 -16.35 -13.43 -12.70
C PRO A 214 -15.60 -13.53 -14.02
#